data_AF-A0AAX2UNJ7-F1
#
_entry.id   AF-A0AAX2UNJ7-F1
#
_cell.length_a   1.000
_cell.length_b   1.000
_cell.length_c   1.000
_cell.angle_alpha   90.00
_cell.angle_beta   90.00
_cell.angle_gamma   90.00
#
_symmetry.space_group_name_H-M   'P 1'
#
loop_
_entity.id
_entity.type
_entity.pdbx_description
1 polymer ?
#
loop_
_entity_poly.entity_id
_entity_poly.type
_entity_poly.pdbx_seq_one_letter_code
_entity_poly.pdbx_strand_id
1 'polypeptide(L)'
;MNAQISTFTVIGVYESNGQLFATHSHGTSGEHAMQLVARKLDDEGIVADFVVAIKGEHFEGQSLFFPGEGLVSGDALLELQEVGDE
;
A
#
# COMPACT_ATOMS: atom_id res chain seq x y z
N MET A 1 16.48 -10.31 13.16
CA MET A 1 15.96 -11.15 12.06
C MET A 1 16.07 -10.33 10.78
N ASN A 2 16.76 -10.79 9.74
CA ASN A 2 16.75 -10.07 8.45
C ASN A 2 15.33 -10.20 7.88
N ALA A 3 14.60 -9.09 7.79
CA ALA A 3 13.27 -9.10 7.21
C ALA A 3 13.38 -9.43 5.71
N GLN A 4 12.73 -10.51 5.28
CA GLN A 4 12.76 -10.93 3.88
C GLN A 4 11.92 -9.99 3.03
N ILE A 5 12.55 -9.29 2.08
CA ILE A 5 11.84 -8.48 1.09
C ILE A 5 10.97 -9.41 0.24
N SER A 6 9.69 -9.05 0.11
CA SER A 6 8.70 -9.76 -0.70
C SER A 6 7.99 -8.77 -1.62
N THR A 7 7.48 -9.26 -2.75
CA THR A 7 6.58 -8.48 -3.61
C THR A 7 5.17 -8.50 -3.04
N PHE A 8 4.49 -7.37 -3.10
CA PHE A 8 3.08 -7.19 -2.74
C PHE A 8 2.34 -6.48 -3.86
N THR A 9 1.08 -6.83 -4.04
CA THR A 9 0.12 -6.04 -4.82
C THR A 9 -0.66 -5.16 -3.85
N VAL A 10 -0.46 -3.85 -3.99
CA VAL A 10 -1.11 -2.80 -3.20
C VAL A 10 -2.32 -2.30 -3.96
N ILE A 11 -3.45 -2.24 -3.27
CA ILE A 11 -4.72 -1.76 -3.80
C ILE A 11 -5.11 -0.52 -3.01
N GLY A 12 -5.50 0.54 -3.72
CA GLY A 12 -5.97 1.79 -3.13
C GLY A 12 -6.97 2.50 -4.03
N VAL A 13 -7.42 3.67 -3.59
CA VAL A 13 -8.41 4.52 -4.24
C VAL A 13 -7.85 5.94 -4.30
N TYR A 14 -7.85 6.57 -5.47
CA TYR A 14 -7.53 7.99 -5.59
C TYR A 14 -8.66 8.83 -5.00
N GLU A 15 -8.37 9.74 -4.09
CA GLU A 15 -9.39 10.60 -3.48
C GLU A 15 -10.02 11.55 -4.52
N SER A 16 -9.26 11.96 -5.52
CA SER A 16 -9.68 12.95 -6.52
C SER A 16 -10.86 12.50 -7.39
N ASN A 17 -10.97 11.19 -7.66
CA ASN A 17 -11.96 10.66 -8.60
C ASN A 17 -12.59 9.32 -8.15
N GLY A 18 -12.20 8.78 -7.00
CA GLY A 18 -12.68 7.50 -6.48
C GLY A 18 -12.24 6.28 -7.29
N GLN A 19 -11.30 6.43 -8.23
CA GLN A 19 -10.83 5.33 -9.06
C GLN A 19 -9.90 4.41 -8.25
N LEU A 20 -10.17 3.11 -8.32
CA LEU A 20 -9.30 2.07 -7.78
C LEU A 20 -8.02 1.96 -8.61
N PHE A 21 -6.89 1.75 -7.92
CA PHE A 21 -5.64 1.34 -8.54
C PHE A 21 -5.12 0.05 -7.89
N ALA A 22 -4.32 -0.68 -8.67
CA ALA A 22 -3.53 -1.81 -8.20
C ALA A 22 -2.10 -1.64 -8.72
N THR A 23 -1.12 -1.69 -7.83
CA THR A 23 0.30 -1.56 -8.18
C THR A 23 1.14 -2.56 -7.41
N HIS A 24 2.31 -2.91 -7.94
CA HIS A 24 3.26 -3.78 -7.25
C HIS A 24 4.28 -2.95 -6.47
N SER A 25 4.61 -3.41 -5.27
CA SER A 25 5.61 -2.79 -4.39
C SER A 25 6.41 -3.87 -3.68
N HIS A 26 7.66 -3.57 -3.34
CA HIS A 26 8.58 -4.50 -2.69
C HIS A 26 8.84 -4.04 -1.27
N GLY A 27 8.32 -4.79 -0.29
CA GLY A 27 8.36 -4.43 1.12
C GLY A 27 8.75 -5.60 2.00
N THR A 28 9.05 -5.31 3.25
CA THR A 28 9.29 -6.32 4.30
C THR A 28 7.99 -6.83 4.94
N SER A 29 6.90 -6.08 4.79
CA SER A 29 5.53 -6.38 5.20
C SER A 29 4.54 -5.72 4.24
N GLY A 30 3.25 -6.07 4.35
CA GLY A 30 2.19 -5.42 3.57
C GLY A 30 2.08 -3.93 3.89
N GLU A 31 2.16 -3.56 5.18
CA GLU A 31 2.18 -2.17 5.64
C GLU A 31 3.34 -1.39 5.03
N HIS A 32 4.57 -1.93 5.09
CA HIS A 32 5.73 -1.29 4.47
C HIS A 32 5.55 -1.14 2.95
N ALA A 33 4.93 -2.12 2.29
CA ALA A 33 4.63 -2.00 0.86
C ALA A 33 3.62 -0.86 0.57
N MET A 34 2.59 -0.68 1.40
CA MET A 34 1.65 0.44 1.28
C MET A 34 2.32 1.78 1.56
N GLN A 35 3.18 1.88 2.58
CA GLN A 35 3.96 3.08 2.89
C GLN A 35 4.83 3.52 1.71
N LEU A 36 5.52 2.57 1.04
CA LEU A 36 6.33 2.88 -0.14
C LEU A 36 5.49 3.42 -1.30
N VAL A 37 4.26 2.92 -1.47
CA VAL A 37 3.34 3.43 -2.49
C VAL A 37 2.79 4.80 -2.09
N ALA A 38 2.43 4.99 -0.82
CA ALA A 38 1.98 6.28 -0.29
C ALA A 38 3.03 7.37 -0.51
N ARG A 39 4.30 7.10 -0.18
CA ARG A 39 5.43 8.02 -0.44
C ARG A 39 5.55 8.39 -1.92
N LYS A 40 5.49 7.39 -2.80
CA LYS A 40 5.57 7.64 -4.24
C LYS A 40 4.44 8.54 -4.74
N LEU A 41 3.21 8.32 -4.25
CA LEU A 41 2.06 9.14 -4.62
C LEU A 41 2.17 10.56 -4.03
N ASP A 42 2.65 10.70 -2.80
CA ASP A 42 2.91 11.99 -2.15
C ASP A 42 3.98 12.82 -2.91
N ASP A 43 5.08 12.18 -3.33
CA ASP A 43 6.11 12.78 -4.19
C ASP A 43 5.54 13.29 -5.53
N GLU A 44 4.45 12.67 -6.00
CA GLU A 44 3.70 13.05 -7.22
C GLU A 44 2.55 14.03 -6.94
N GLY A 45 2.31 14.41 -5.67
CA GLY A 45 1.21 15.28 -5.24
C GLY A 45 -0.17 14.63 -5.34
N ILE A 46 -0.23 13.29 -5.28
CA ILE A 46 -1.44 12.49 -5.43
C ILE A 46 -1.88 11.99 -4.05
N VAL A 47 -3.12 12.30 -3.66
CA VAL A 47 -3.74 11.80 -2.43
C VAL A 47 -4.55 10.55 -2.72
N ALA A 48 -4.36 9.53 -1.88
CA ALA A 48 -5.02 8.24 -2.01
C ALA A 48 -5.28 7.58 -0.65
N ASP A 49 -6.39 6.84 -0.60
CA ASP A 49 -6.69 5.88 0.46
C ASP A 49 -6.20 4.49 0.05
N PHE A 50 -5.75 3.72 1.03
CA PHE A 50 -5.26 2.36 0.85
C PHE A 50 -6.26 1.35 1.39
N VAL A 51 -6.45 0.27 0.63
CA VAL A 51 -7.38 -0.81 0.99
C VAL A 51 -6.62 -1.99 1.57
N VAL A 52 -5.60 -2.48 0.86
CA VAL A 52 -4.87 -3.68 1.25
C VAL A 52 -3.54 -3.82 0.50
N ALA A 53 -2.59 -4.51 1.11
CA ALA A 53 -1.43 -5.08 0.44
C ALA A 53 -1.45 -6.62 0.53
N ILE A 54 -1.52 -7.28 -0.63
CA ILE A 54 -1.60 -8.74 -0.73
C ILE A 54 -0.23 -9.25 -1.18
N LYS A 55 0.34 -10.23 -0.47
CA LYS A 55 1.64 -10.81 -0.84
C LYS A 55 1.55 -11.49 -2.23
N GLY A 56 2.53 -11.22 -3.09
CA GLY A 56 2.61 -11.69 -4.47
C GLY A 56 2.20 -10.66 -5.52
N GLU A 57 2.44 -11.00 -6.79
CA GLU A 57 1.96 -10.26 -7.96
C GLU A 57 0.60 -10.79 -8.38
N HIS A 58 -0.42 -9.93 -8.36
CA HIS A 58 -1.79 -10.27 -8.73
C HIS A 58 -2.27 -9.37 -9.88
N PHE A 59 -3.08 -9.92 -10.76
CA PHE A 59 -3.47 -9.29 -12.03
C PHE A 59 -4.99 -9.26 -12.22
N GLU A 60 -5.45 -8.43 -13.14
CA GLU A 60 -6.86 -8.35 -13.52
C GLU A 60 -7.41 -9.73 -13.92
N GLY A 61 -8.68 -9.99 -13.54
CA GLY A 61 -9.35 -11.27 -13.78
C GLY A 61 -9.09 -12.33 -12.70
N GLN A 62 -8.19 -12.08 -11.75
CA GLN A 62 -8.01 -12.94 -10.58
C GLN A 62 -8.99 -12.56 -9.46
N SER A 63 -9.61 -13.56 -8.84
CA SER A 63 -10.39 -13.37 -7.62
C SER A 63 -9.46 -13.39 -6.41
N LEU A 64 -9.48 -12.32 -5.63
CA LEU A 64 -8.66 -12.18 -4.42
C LEU A 64 -9.58 -12.16 -3.20
N PHE A 65 -9.21 -12.94 -2.18
CA PHE A 65 -9.84 -12.90 -0.87
C PHE A 65 -8.86 -12.30 0.12
N PHE A 66 -9.27 -11.21 0.76
CA PHE A 66 -8.53 -10.59 1.85
C PHE A 66 -9.52 -10.20 2.94
N PRO A 67 -9.12 -10.20 4.22
CA PRO A 67 -10.02 -10.04 5.36
C PRO A 67 -10.67 -8.65 5.49
N GLY A 68 -10.46 -7.73 4.55
CA GLY A 68 -11.04 -6.39 4.58
C GLY A 68 -10.62 -5.63 5.83
N GLU A 69 -9.33 -5.32 5.95
CA GLU A 69 -8.90 -4.33 6.93
C GLU A 69 -9.19 -2.95 6.31
N GLY A 70 -9.77 -2.04 7.11
CA GLY A 70 -10.46 -0.85 6.62
C GLY A 70 -9.60 0.12 5.78
N LEU A 71 -10.25 1.10 5.15
CA LEU A 71 -9.55 2.16 4.41
C LEU A 71 -8.58 2.90 5.34
N VAL A 72 -7.31 2.96 4.96
CA VAL A 72 -6.25 3.70 5.66
C VAL A 72 -5.80 4.86 4.78
N SER A 73 -5.79 6.09 5.31
CA SER A 73 -5.33 7.24 4.54
C SER A 73 -3.83 7.17 4.28
N GLY A 74 -3.40 7.69 3.12
CA GLY A 74 -1.97 7.81 2.79
C GLY A 74 -1.18 8.55 3.87
N ASP A 75 -1.74 9.64 4.40
CA ASP A 75 -1.12 10.44 5.47
C ASP A 75 -0.82 9.60 6.72
N ALA A 76 -1.77 8.76 7.16
CA ALA A 76 -1.57 7.89 8.32
C ALA A 76 -0.43 6.87 8.08
N LEU A 77 -0.27 6.39 6.84
CA LEU A 77 0.84 5.50 6.49
C LEU A 77 2.19 6.24 6.54
N LEU A 78 2.24 7.51 6.13
CA LEU A 78 3.46 8.32 6.18
C LEU A 78 3.88 8.60 7.62
N GLU A 79 2.92 8.88 8.52
CA GLU A 79 3.16 9.13 9.94
C GLU A 79 3.72 7.91 10.70
N LEU A 80 3.34 6.69 10.31
CA LEU A 80 3.84 5.45 10.92
C LEU A 80 5.37 5.28 10.83
N GLN A 81 6.02 5.96 9.86
CA GLN A 81 7.47 5.85 9.70
C GLN A 81 8.26 6.70 10.70
N GLU A 82 7.67 7.73 11.29
CA GLU A 82 8.38 8.59 12.26
C GLU A 82 8.63 7.90 13.62
N VAL A 83 8.07 6.71 13.85
CA VAL A 83 8.19 5.97 15.12
C VAL A 83 9.32 4.91 15.10
N GLY A 84 10.14 4.88 14.04
CA GLY A 84 11.10 3.79 13.77
C GLY A 84 12.60 4.07 13.95
N ASP A 85 13.00 5.29 14.31
CA ASP A 85 14.41 5.70 14.40
C ASP A 85 14.87 5.99 15.85
N GLU A 86 14.55 5.11 16.81
CA GLU A 86 15.24 5.01 18.11
C GLU A 86 15.77 3.59 18.39
#